data_AF-A0A7L3IXU8-F1
#
_entry.id   AF-A0A7L3IXU8-F1
#
_cell.length_a   1.000
_cell.length_b   1.000
_cell.length_c   1.000
_cell.angle_alpha   90.00
_cell.angle_beta   90.00
_cell.angle_gamma   90.00
#
_symmetry.space_group_name_H-M   'P 1'
#
loop_
_entity.id
_entity.type
_entity.pdbx_description
1 polymer ?
#
loop_
_entity_poly.entity_id
_entity_poly.type
_entity_poly.pdbx_seq_one_letter_code
_entity_poly.pdbx_strand_id
1 'polypeptide(L)'
;MFAVQVDEDKGQTQRLPTDQPISVKKLFVGGTSSQFQTTPLRNIPPFEGCIWNLVINAIPMDFAQPVSFENADIGQCPSLEPEVRPPEDEDKPIHTTVLIQPEPDTNGEKERPSTTPASPPPPTPSPSSALGSLATEMKSASVTSAFDSMTVS
;
A
#
# COMPACT_ATOMS: atom_id res chain seq x y z
N MET A 1 13.01 -26.33 8.64
CA MET A 1 13.35 -25.90 7.26
C MET A 1 13.51 -24.38 7.27
N PHE A 2 14.57 -23.84 6.68
CA PHE A 2 14.85 -22.39 6.66
C PHE A 2 14.74 -21.85 5.24
N ALA A 3 14.09 -20.70 5.06
CA ALA A 3 13.85 -20.07 3.76
C ALA A 3 14.35 -18.62 3.77
N VAL A 4 14.85 -18.17 2.62
CA VAL A 4 15.26 -16.78 2.37
C VAL A 4 14.64 -16.35 1.06
N GLN A 5 14.00 -15.18 1.06
CA GLN A 5 13.44 -14.54 -0.12
C GLN A 5 13.87 -13.07 -0.11
N VAL A 6 14.17 -12.54 -1.29
CA VAL A 6 14.41 -11.12 -1.54
C VAL A 6 13.28 -10.68 -2.45
N ASP A 7 12.64 -9.55 -2.14
CA ASP A 7 11.48 -9.03 -2.86
C ASP A 7 10.41 -10.11 -3.13
N GLU A 8 9.83 -10.14 -4.33
CA GLU A 8 8.89 -11.18 -4.76
C GLU A 8 9.56 -12.35 -5.50
N ASP A 9 10.91 -12.39 -5.52
CA ASP A 9 11.67 -13.40 -6.27
C ASP A 9 11.52 -14.82 -5.71
N LYS A 10 11.97 -15.80 -6.49
CA LYS A 10 11.93 -17.21 -6.09
C LYS A 10 12.85 -17.47 -4.89
N GLY A 11 12.25 -17.62 -3.70
CA GLY A 11 12.96 -17.92 -2.47
C GLY A 11 13.84 -19.18 -2.52
N GLN A 12 14.97 -19.13 -1.83
CA GLN A 12 15.87 -20.25 -1.61
C GLN A 12 15.54 -20.93 -0.27
N THR A 13 15.68 -22.26 -0.21
CA THR A 13 15.35 -23.04 0.99
C THR A 13 16.46 -24.02 1.35
N GLN A 14 16.82 -24.09 2.63
CA GLN A 14 17.86 -24.96 3.16
C GLN A 14 17.36 -25.72 4.41
N ARG A 15 17.81 -26.98 4.57
CA ARG A 15 17.60 -27.72 5.82
C ARG A 15 18.68 -27.35 6.84
N LEU A 16 18.26 -26.89 8.02
CA LEU A 16 19.17 -26.65 9.15
C LEU A 16 19.65 -27.99 9.76
N PRO A 17 20.84 -28.03 10.41
CA PRO A 17 21.33 -29.24 11.08
C PRO A 17 20.46 -29.70 12.26
N THR A 18 19.74 -28.77 12.89
CA THR A 18 18.87 -28.99 14.04
C THR A 18 17.66 -28.06 13.96
N ASP A 19 16.54 -28.47 14.55
CA ASP A 19 15.34 -27.64 14.72
C ASP A 19 15.28 -26.97 16.12
N GLN A 20 16.37 -27.05 16.90
CA GLN A 20 16.48 -26.36 18.19
C GLN A 20 16.63 -24.82 18.02
N PRO A 21 16.06 -24.00 18.92
CA PRO A 21 16.23 -22.54 18.89
C PRO A 21 17.69 -22.10 19.05
N ILE A 22 18.11 -21.12 18.26
CA ILE A 22 19.44 -20.50 18.37
C ILE A 22 19.34 -19.28 19.30
N SER A 23 19.94 -19.38 20.48
CA SER A 23 19.95 -18.28 21.47
C SER A 23 21.01 -17.23 21.14
N VAL A 24 20.56 -15.99 20.88
CA VAL A 24 21.44 -14.82 20.65
C VAL A 24 21.47 -13.90 21.87
N LYS A 25 22.64 -13.34 22.19
CA LYS A 25 22.83 -12.43 23.35
C LYS A 25 22.72 -10.95 23.01
N LYS A 26 22.99 -10.59 21.75
CA LYS A 26 22.97 -9.24 21.21
C LYS A 26 22.55 -9.32 19.75
N LEU A 27 21.73 -8.37 19.31
CA LEU A 27 21.46 -8.12 17.91
C LEU A 27 22.20 -6.84 17.51
N PHE A 28 22.78 -6.83 16.32
CA PHE A 28 23.43 -5.67 15.73
C PHE A 28 22.85 -5.43 14.34
N VAL A 29 22.74 -4.17 13.94
CA VAL A 29 22.19 -3.73 12.65
C VAL A 29 23.20 -2.78 12.01
N GLY A 30 23.37 -2.84 10.69
CA GLY A 30 24.38 -2.07 9.94
C GLY A 30 25.82 -2.61 10.07
N GLY A 31 26.27 -2.97 11.27
CA GLY A 31 27.62 -3.50 11.46
C GLY A 31 27.93 -3.97 12.88
N THR A 32 29.19 -4.35 13.13
CA THR A 32 29.67 -4.70 14.48
C THR A 32 31.05 -4.10 14.71
N SER A 33 31.25 -3.49 15.89
CA SER A 33 32.56 -3.04 16.36
C SER A 33 33.53 -4.23 16.50
N SER A 34 34.84 -4.00 16.35
CA SER A 34 35.86 -5.04 16.19
C SER A 34 35.92 -6.09 17.31
N GLN A 35 35.52 -5.75 18.53
CA GLN A 35 35.43 -6.65 19.69
C GLN A 35 34.26 -7.67 19.60
N PHE A 36 33.30 -7.46 18.70
CA PHE A 36 32.17 -8.37 18.45
C PHE A 36 32.28 -9.11 17.11
N GLN A 37 33.28 -8.78 16.27
CA GLN A 37 33.51 -9.41 14.98
C GLN A 37 34.11 -10.82 15.14
N THR A 38 33.28 -11.85 14.97
CA THR A 38 33.70 -13.24 14.89
C THR A 38 33.91 -13.68 13.44
N THR A 39 34.84 -14.61 13.19
CA THR A 39 34.97 -15.26 11.88
C THR A 39 33.65 -15.97 11.51
N PRO A 40 33.10 -15.83 10.29
CA PRO A 40 33.69 -15.21 9.09
C PRO A 40 33.45 -13.70 8.92
N LEU A 41 32.67 -13.06 9.80
CA LEU A 41 32.20 -11.67 9.66
C LEU A 41 33.31 -10.61 9.77
N ARG A 42 34.48 -10.96 10.32
CA ARG A 42 35.60 -10.04 10.58
C ARG A 42 36.16 -9.28 9.36
N ASN A 43 35.92 -9.78 8.15
CA ASN A 43 36.36 -9.16 6.91
C ASN A 43 35.23 -8.50 6.10
N ILE A 44 34.03 -8.40 6.67
CA ILE A 44 32.87 -7.76 6.04
C ILE A 44 32.84 -6.28 6.52
N PRO A 45 32.86 -5.29 5.62
CA PRO A 45 32.75 -3.89 6.00
C PRO A 45 31.36 -3.60 6.61
N PRO A 46 31.23 -2.56 7.45
CA PRO A 46 29.92 -2.05 7.85
C PRO A 46 29.08 -1.66 6.62
N PHE A 47 27.77 -1.80 6.75
CA PHE A 47 26.80 -1.39 5.74
C PHE A 47 26.58 0.12 5.77
N GLU A 48 26.59 0.74 4.59
CA GLU A 48 26.23 2.14 4.36
C GLU A 48 24.91 2.19 3.58
N GLY A 49 23.90 2.87 4.12
CA GLY A 49 22.57 2.97 3.54
C GLY A 49 21.46 2.88 4.58
N CYS A 50 20.27 2.49 4.13
CA CYS A 50 19.06 2.46 4.96
C CYS A 50 18.57 1.04 5.27
N ILE A 51 18.20 0.82 6.54
CA ILE A 51 17.54 -0.40 7.02
C ILE A 51 16.30 0.03 7.81
N TRP A 52 15.12 -0.32 7.33
CA TRP A 52 13.82 -0.03 7.95
C TRP A 52 12.96 -1.28 8.05
N ASN A 53 11.84 -1.19 8.79
CA ASN A 53 10.80 -2.21 8.89
C ASN A 53 11.32 -3.62 9.25
N LEU A 54 12.37 -3.70 10.08
CA LEU A 54 12.89 -4.98 10.57
C LEU A 54 11.87 -5.63 11.51
N VAL A 55 11.37 -6.80 11.12
CA VAL A 55 10.44 -7.61 11.92
C VAL A 55 11.08 -8.95 12.27
N ILE A 56 11.07 -9.32 13.55
CA ILE A 56 11.57 -10.60 14.04
C ILE A 56 10.48 -11.25 14.88
N ASN A 57 10.12 -12.51 14.60
CA ASN A 57 9.05 -13.24 15.29
C ASN A 57 7.71 -12.46 15.34
N ALA A 58 7.35 -11.79 14.24
CA ALA A 58 6.19 -10.90 14.12
C ALA A 58 6.19 -9.65 15.02
N ILE A 59 7.32 -9.30 15.64
CA ILE A 59 7.51 -8.08 16.43
C ILE A 59 8.36 -7.09 15.62
N PRO A 60 7.90 -5.84 15.39
CA PRO A 60 8.73 -4.80 14.79
C PRO A 60 9.83 -4.36 15.76
N MET A 61 11.05 -4.22 15.28
CA MET A 61 12.18 -3.78 16.09
C MET A 61 12.15 -2.25 16.27
N ASP A 62 12.04 -1.77 17.51
CA ASP A 62 12.09 -0.33 17.82
C ASP A 62 13.54 0.17 17.81
N PHE A 63 13.94 0.83 16.72
CA PHE A 63 15.24 1.47 16.60
C PHE A 63 15.35 2.81 17.36
N ALA A 64 14.25 3.37 17.90
CA ALA A 64 14.31 4.58 18.73
C ALA A 64 14.84 4.32 20.15
N GLN A 65 14.91 3.05 20.57
CA GLN A 65 15.40 2.63 21.89
C GLN A 65 16.56 1.61 21.79
N PRO A 66 17.69 1.95 21.11
CA PRO A 66 18.84 1.07 21.00
C PRO A 66 19.59 0.97 22.34
N VAL A 67 20.12 -0.20 22.65
CA VAL A 67 21.02 -0.37 23.81
C VAL A 67 22.33 0.42 23.64
N SER A 68 22.78 0.58 22.40
CA SER A 68 23.96 1.35 21.99
C SER A 68 23.96 1.50 20.46
N PHE A 69 24.48 2.61 19.93
CA PHE A 69 24.69 2.80 18.49
C PHE A 69 25.98 3.59 18.23
N GLU A 70 26.51 3.45 17.01
CA GLU A 70 27.71 4.13 16.49
C GLU A 70 27.45 4.34 14.99
N ASN A 71 27.73 5.54 14.46
CA ASN A 71 27.52 5.90 13.04
C ASN A 71 26.13 5.55 12.46
N ALA A 72 25.04 5.81 13.19
CA ALA A 72 23.67 5.51 12.76
C ALA A 72 22.72 6.71 12.89
N ASP A 73 22.08 7.08 11.78
CA ASP A 73 21.06 8.14 11.71
C ASP A 73 19.65 7.57 11.94
N ILE A 74 19.26 7.48 13.21
CA ILE A 74 18.01 6.82 13.62
C ILE A 74 16.78 7.68 13.28
N GLY A 75 15.73 7.03 12.75
CA GLY A 75 14.42 7.63 12.53
C GLY A 75 14.26 8.39 11.20
N GLN A 76 15.31 8.45 10.39
CA GLN A 76 15.27 9.04 9.06
C GLN A 76 15.94 8.12 8.03
N CYS A 77 15.50 8.25 6.78
CA CYS A 77 16.21 7.72 5.64
C CYS A 77 16.31 8.83 4.59
N PRO A 78 17.49 9.45 4.44
CA PRO A 78 17.69 10.50 3.46
C PRO A 78 17.33 9.97 2.06
N SER A 79 16.43 10.64 1.37
CA SER A 79 16.29 10.42 -0.06
C SER A 79 17.57 10.92 -0.72
N LEU A 80 18.32 10.01 -1.35
CA LEU A 80 19.15 10.39 -2.49
C LEU A 80 18.22 11.11 -3.49
N GLU A 81 18.69 12.19 -4.11
CA GLU A 81 17.95 13.17 -4.94
C GLU A 81 16.60 12.67 -5.51
N PRO A 82 15.51 13.46 -5.43
CA PRO A 82 14.26 13.08 -6.06
C PRO A 82 14.52 12.67 -7.51
N GLU A 83 14.18 11.42 -7.87
CA GLU A 83 14.21 11.03 -9.28
C GLU A 83 13.35 12.03 -10.03
N VAL A 84 14.02 12.85 -10.85
CA VAL A 84 13.38 13.73 -11.80
C VAL A 84 12.79 12.81 -12.85
N ARG A 85 11.60 12.26 -12.54
CA ARG A 85 10.75 11.62 -13.54
C ARG A 85 10.67 12.62 -14.69
N PRO A 86 11.12 12.27 -15.90
CA PRO A 86 10.83 13.09 -17.06
C PRO A 86 9.32 13.36 -17.04
N PRO A 87 8.86 14.59 -17.32
CA PRO A 87 7.44 14.84 -17.39
C PRO A 87 6.84 13.81 -18.34
N GLU A 88 5.89 13.02 -17.83
CA GLU A 88 5.12 12.12 -18.67
C GLU A 88 4.44 13.02 -19.72
N ASP A 89 4.81 12.83 -20.99
CA ASP A 89 4.32 13.66 -22.10
C ASP A 89 2.81 13.39 -22.20
N GLU A 90 2.02 14.27 -21.58
CA GLU A 90 0.60 14.00 -21.33
C GLU A 90 -0.10 13.72 -22.65
N ASP A 91 -0.64 12.50 -22.77
CA ASP A 91 -1.33 12.01 -23.95
C ASP A 91 -2.37 13.03 -24.43
N LYS A 92 -2.02 13.73 -25.50
CA LYS A 92 -2.70 14.93 -25.97
C LYS A 92 -4.16 14.59 -26.32
N PRO A 93 -5.15 14.98 -25.51
CA PRO A 93 -6.52 14.57 -25.77
C PRO A 93 -7.03 15.34 -26.99
N ILE A 94 -7.33 14.62 -28.07
CA ILE A 94 -7.96 15.21 -29.25
C ILE A 94 -9.43 15.51 -28.90
N HIS A 95 -9.67 16.64 -28.25
CA HIS A 95 -11.02 17.13 -27.96
C HIS A 95 -11.68 17.68 -29.22
N THR A 96 -12.10 16.75 -30.10
CA THR A 96 -13.09 17.00 -31.13
C THR A 96 -14.46 17.17 -30.47
N THR A 97 -14.82 18.41 -30.16
CA THR A 97 -16.23 18.80 -29.93
C THR A 97 -16.48 20.14 -30.58
N VAL A 98 -17.07 20.08 -31.78
CA VAL A 98 -17.57 21.23 -32.54
C VAL A 98 -18.66 21.92 -31.74
N LEU A 99 -18.42 23.17 -31.33
CA LEU A 99 -19.39 23.99 -30.63
C LEU A 99 -20.22 24.79 -31.64
N ILE A 100 -21.41 24.29 -32.00
CA ILE A 100 -22.40 25.06 -32.77
C ILE A 100 -23.73 24.97 -32.02
N GLN A 101 -24.10 26.07 -31.37
CA GLN A 101 -25.47 26.31 -30.91
C GLN A 101 -26.32 26.74 -32.11
N PRO A 102 -27.56 26.25 -32.28
CA PRO A 102 -28.41 26.64 -33.40
C PRO A 102 -29.23 27.89 -33.06
N GLU A 103 -29.18 28.90 -33.94
CA GLU A 103 -30.22 29.92 -34.07
C GLU A 103 -30.82 29.91 -35.50
N PRO A 104 -32.06 30.39 -35.70
CA PRO A 104 -32.92 29.89 -36.77
C PRO A 104 -33.21 30.92 -37.86
N ASP A 105 -33.03 30.55 -39.13
CA ASP A 105 -33.47 31.37 -40.27
C ASP A 105 -34.16 30.56 -41.40
N THR A 106 -35.48 30.68 -41.40
CA THR A 106 -36.41 30.94 -42.52
C THR A 106 -36.04 30.57 -43.98
N ASN A 107 -37.04 30.05 -44.71
CA ASN A 107 -37.17 29.91 -46.18
C ASN A 107 -36.46 28.68 -46.82
N GLY A 108 -37.05 27.84 -47.69
CA GLY A 108 -38.42 27.73 -48.22
C GLY A 108 -38.46 26.69 -49.38
N GLU A 109 -39.62 26.06 -49.63
CA GLU A 109 -39.95 25.13 -50.75
C GLU A 109 -39.16 23.76 -50.84
N LYS A 110 -39.83 22.60 -50.71
CA LYS A 110 -40.55 21.79 -51.76
C LYS A 110 -39.57 20.80 -52.47
N GLU A 111 -39.68 19.47 -52.37
CA GLU A 111 -40.76 18.57 -52.85
C GLU A 111 -40.94 17.27 -52.00
N ARG A 112 -42.00 16.49 -52.31
CA ARG A 112 -42.42 15.19 -51.74
C ARG A 112 -42.86 14.29 -52.93
N PRO A 113 -42.55 12.97 -53.06
CA PRO A 113 -43.38 11.94 -52.38
C PRO A 113 -42.84 10.50 -52.12
N SER A 114 -43.55 9.84 -51.17
CA SER A 114 -43.69 8.37 -50.95
C SER A 114 -42.45 7.57 -50.51
N THR A 115 -42.55 6.50 -49.69
CA THR A 115 -43.70 5.59 -49.46
C THR A 115 -43.70 5.03 -48.02
N THR A 116 -44.87 4.63 -47.49
CA THR A 116 -45.04 3.88 -46.21
C THR A 116 -45.90 2.64 -46.47
N PRO A 117 -45.69 1.50 -45.78
CA PRO A 117 -46.60 1.08 -44.69
C PRO A 117 -45.87 0.29 -43.55
N ALA A 118 -46.39 -0.06 -42.37
CA ALA A 118 -47.39 0.44 -41.43
C ALA A 118 -47.59 -0.66 -40.33
N SER A 119 -47.28 -0.35 -39.05
CA SER A 119 -47.96 -0.82 -37.80
C SER A 119 -47.89 -2.31 -37.36
N PRO A 120 -48.24 -2.71 -36.09
CA PRO A 120 -48.86 -1.94 -34.96
C PRO A 120 -48.18 -2.09 -33.55
N PRO A 121 -48.70 -1.42 -32.48
CA PRO A 121 -48.23 -1.50 -31.07
C PRO A 121 -49.29 -2.13 -30.10
N PRO A 122 -49.18 -2.06 -28.74
CA PRO A 122 -48.03 -1.85 -27.84
C PRO A 122 -47.73 -3.19 -27.08
N PRO A 123 -48.01 -3.51 -25.78
CA PRO A 123 -48.38 -2.78 -24.54
C PRO A 123 -47.34 -2.89 -23.38
N THR A 124 -47.62 -2.23 -22.24
CA THR A 124 -46.91 -2.33 -20.94
C THR A 124 -47.83 -2.95 -19.86
N PRO A 125 -47.30 -3.52 -18.76
CA PRO A 125 -47.68 -2.99 -17.45
C PRO A 125 -46.57 -2.99 -16.37
N SER A 126 -46.74 -2.08 -15.40
CA SER A 126 -46.02 -2.02 -14.10
C SER A 126 -47.06 -2.26 -12.96
N PRO A 127 -46.80 -2.03 -11.66
CA PRO A 127 -45.66 -2.40 -10.79
C PRO A 127 -46.10 -3.12 -9.47
N SER A 128 -45.17 -3.69 -8.70
CA SER A 128 -45.21 -3.89 -7.22
C SER A 128 -43.89 -4.54 -6.75
N SER A 129 -43.20 -4.23 -5.63
CA SER A 129 -43.49 -3.71 -4.28
C SER A 129 -43.25 -4.79 -3.22
N ALA A 130 -42.16 -4.68 -2.45
CA ALA A 130 -41.90 -5.17 -1.07
C ALA A 130 -40.36 -5.18 -0.84
N LEU A 131 -39.79 -4.27 -0.06
CA LEU A 131 -39.69 -4.27 1.41
C LEU A 131 -38.86 -5.41 2.01
N GLY A 132 -37.72 -5.05 2.60
CA GLY A 132 -36.78 -5.95 3.25
C GLY A 132 -35.66 -5.20 3.98
N SER A 133 -36.01 -4.21 4.81
CA SER A 133 -35.06 -3.61 5.75
C SER A 133 -34.94 -4.47 7.00
N LEU A 134 -33.73 -4.66 7.52
CA LEU A 134 -33.48 -4.79 8.95
C LEU A 134 -32.02 -4.44 9.25
N ALA A 135 -31.81 -3.38 10.03
CA ALA A 135 -30.52 -3.06 10.62
C ALA A 135 -30.27 -3.94 11.85
N THR A 136 -29.00 -4.15 12.19
CA THR A 136 -28.59 -4.62 13.52
C THR A 136 -27.62 -3.63 14.14
N GLU A 137 -27.85 -3.34 15.42
CA GLU A 137 -27.13 -2.37 16.25
C GLU A 137 -26.18 -3.09 17.22
N MET A 138 -25.40 -2.29 17.97
CA MET A 138 -24.67 -2.65 19.20
C MET A 138 -23.33 -3.40 19.06
N LYS A 139 -22.30 -3.13 19.88
CA LYS A 139 -22.16 -2.19 21.02
C LYS A 139 -20.69 -1.78 21.23
N SER A 140 -20.46 -0.57 21.73
CA SER A 140 -19.14 -0.05 22.11
C SER A 140 -18.51 -0.76 23.33
N ALA A 141 -17.18 -0.81 23.37
CA ALA A 141 -16.40 -1.17 24.55
C ALA A 141 -15.40 -0.04 24.86
N SER A 142 -15.59 0.61 26.02
CA SER A 142 -14.62 1.55 26.59
C SER A 142 -13.63 0.79 27.46
N VAL A 143 -12.33 1.05 27.28
CA VAL A 143 -11.28 0.54 28.18
C VAL A 143 -10.90 1.64 29.15
N THR A 144 -11.32 1.51 30.41
CA THR A 144 -10.90 2.40 31.49
C THR A 144 -9.49 2.04 31.95
N SER A 145 -8.53 2.91 31.69
CA SER A 145 -7.20 2.85 32.31
C SER A 145 -7.30 3.29 33.78
N ALA A 146 -7.44 2.32 34.69
CA ALA A 146 -7.24 2.55 36.11
C ALA A 146 -5.74 2.70 36.40
N PHE A 147 -5.37 3.82 37.00
CA PHE A 147 -4.03 4.07 37.52
C PHE A 147 -3.92 3.38 38.89
N ASP A 148 -2.90 2.55 39.08
CA ASP A 148 -2.45 2.17 40.43
C ASP A 148 -1.03 2.66 40.64
N SER A 149 -0.84 3.45 41.69
CA SER A 149 0.43 4.07 42.03
C SER A 149 1.12 3.23 43.10
N MET A 150 2.11 2.41 42.71
CA MET A 150 2.98 1.78 43.70
C MET A 150 3.75 2.86 44.47
N THR A 151 3.39 2.99 45.75
CA THR A 151 3.97 3.96 46.69
C THR A 151 5.36 3.58 47.13
N VAL A 152 6.10 4.61 47.55
CA VAL A 152 7.45 4.53 48.14
C VAL A 152 7.45 3.72 49.44
N SER A 153 8.50 2.93 49.64
CA SER A 153 9.06 2.55 50.95
C SER A 153 10.57 2.38 50.82
#